data_AF-A0A0F9IUU9-F1
#
_entry.id   AF-A0A0F9IUU9-F1
#
_cell.length_a   1.000
_cell.length_b   1.000
_cell.length_c   1.000
_cell.angle_alpha   90.00
_cell.angle_beta   90.00
_cell.angle_gamma   90.00
#
_symmetry.space_group_name_H-M   'P 1'
#
loop_
_entity.id
_entity.type
_entity.pdbx_description
1 polymer ?
#
loop_
_entity_poly.entity_id
_entity_poly.type
_entity_poly.pdbx_seq_one_letter_code
_entity_poly.pdbx_strand_id
1 'polypeptide(L)'
;LPARMSADEGAGFRIDGGMTVSELRAVLHRDYAWALGIDWTRPDAQARAWYVSAEKLEPRLGERHLEPVAPYEQPLAPGRDAAALYADIAAEDGATRMADVLLRRPEHRHILRRVQIAARYPYAKIRDNTVGADVLPIDLLRAKLSFFGACHFDPRSDRWVRINMFRNAPFPHELAKMDFAGWTYPAVQEVTP
;
A
#
# COMPACT_ATOMS: atom_id res chain seq x y z
N LEU A 1 -13.54 -18.39 -6.31
CA LEU A 1 -12.56 -17.27 -6.35
C LEU A 1 -13.21 -15.87 -6.31
N PRO A 2 -14.30 -15.56 -7.04
CA PRO A 2 -14.89 -14.19 -7.07
C PRO A 2 -15.29 -13.65 -5.68
N ALA A 3 -15.84 -14.50 -4.82
CA ALA A 3 -16.26 -14.14 -3.46
C ALA A 3 -15.11 -13.71 -2.51
N ARG A 4 -13.85 -13.81 -2.94
CA ARG A 4 -12.67 -13.39 -2.17
C ARG A 4 -11.98 -12.13 -2.75
N MET A 5 -12.51 -11.56 -3.83
CA MET A 5 -11.99 -10.33 -4.46
C MET A 5 -12.77 -9.07 -4.08
N SER A 6 -13.87 -9.20 -3.35
CA SER A 6 -14.57 -8.08 -2.71
C SER A 6 -14.08 -7.89 -1.29
N ALA A 7 -13.95 -6.63 -0.85
CA ALA A 7 -13.69 -6.29 0.54
C ALA A 7 -14.85 -5.40 1.06
N ASP A 8 -15.35 -5.71 2.26
CA ASP A 8 -16.22 -4.78 2.99
C ASP A 8 -15.35 -3.67 3.58
N GLU A 9 -15.33 -2.52 2.92
CA GLU A 9 -14.55 -1.36 3.34
C GLU A 9 -15.06 -0.75 4.66
N GLY A 10 -16.31 -1.02 5.05
CA GLY A 10 -16.91 -0.58 6.30
C GLY A 10 -16.43 -1.38 7.51
N ALA A 11 -16.26 -2.70 7.36
CA ALA A 11 -15.91 -3.61 8.45
C ALA A 11 -14.57 -3.30 9.16
N GLY A 12 -13.66 -2.56 8.51
CA GLY A 12 -12.36 -2.16 9.06
C GLY A 12 -12.20 -0.66 9.34
N PHE A 13 -13.24 0.16 9.11
CA PHE A 13 -13.08 1.62 9.12
C PHE A 13 -13.00 2.21 10.54
N ARG A 14 -13.71 1.62 11.51
CA ARG A 14 -13.72 2.10 12.90
C ARG A 14 -12.40 1.74 13.57
N ILE A 15 -11.78 2.73 14.19
CA ILE A 15 -10.58 2.52 15.03
C ILE A 15 -11.02 1.82 16.31
N ASP A 16 -10.34 0.73 16.64
CA ASP A 16 -10.42 0.11 17.95
C ASP A 16 -9.56 0.92 18.93
N GLY A 17 -10.20 1.80 19.69
CA GLY A 17 -9.52 2.59 20.72
C GLY A 17 -9.14 1.78 21.97
N GLY A 18 -9.64 0.55 22.11
CA GLY A 18 -9.36 -0.33 23.24
C GLY A 18 -8.02 -1.07 23.11
N MET A 19 -7.52 -1.23 21.88
CA MET A 19 -6.18 -1.75 21.60
C MET A 19 -5.15 -1.00 22.44
N THR A 20 -4.26 -1.74 23.09
CA THR A 20 -3.20 -1.22 23.94
C THR A 20 -1.98 -0.81 23.10
N VAL A 21 -1.14 0.06 23.66
CA VAL A 21 0.15 0.43 23.07
C VAL A 21 1.03 -0.79 22.84
N SER A 22 1.06 -1.75 23.78
CA SER A 22 1.85 -2.98 23.64
C SER A 22 1.40 -3.81 22.43
N GLU A 23 0.09 -4.02 22.27
CA GLU A 23 -0.47 -4.74 21.11
C GLU A 23 -0.16 -4.03 19.80
N LEU A 24 -0.31 -2.69 19.77
CA LEU A 24 -0.01 -1.91 18.58
C LEU A 24 1.47 -1.98 18.19
N ARG A 25 2.39 -1.88 19.16
CA ARG A 25 3.83 -2.02 18.91
C ARG A 25 4.15 -3.39 18.32
N ALA A 26 3.51 -4.46 18.80
CA ALA A 26 3.69 -5.81 18.23
C ALA A 26 3.25 -5.88 16.76
N VAL A 27 2.12 -5.25 16.40
CA VAL A 27 1.66 -5.16 15.00
C VAL A 27 2.64 -4.36 14.15
N LEU A 28 3.10 -3.20 14.64
CA LEU A 28 4.07 -2.35 13.94
C LEU A 28 5.39 -3.09 13.69
N HIS A 29 5.92 -3.80 14.68
CA HIS A 29 7.11 -4.64 14.47
C HIS A 29 6.89 -5.74 13.43
N ARG A 30 5.74 -6.43 13.47
CA ARG A 30 5.47 -7.53 12.53
C ARG A 30 5.29 -7.04 11.09
N ASP A 31 4.47 -6.00 10.89
CA ASP A 31 3.97 -5.63 9.56
C ASP A 31 4.68 -4.41 8.96
N TYR A 32 5.34 -3.62 9.80
CA TYR A 32 6.01 -2.37 9.43
C TYR A 32 7.51 -2.34 9.77
N ALA A 33 8.13 -3.46 10.20
CA ALA A 33 9.58 -3.51 10.44
C ALA A 33 10.42 -2.93 9.28
N TRP A 34 10.01 -3.18 8.03
CA TRP A 34 10.63 -2.62 6.84
C TRP A 34 10.68 -1.08 6.84
N ALA A 35 9.66 -0.42 7.40
CA ALA A 35 9.56 1.04 7.49
C ALA A 35 10.22 1.59 8.76
N LEU A 36 10.19 0.84 9.87
CA LEU A 36 10.79 1.25 11.14
C LEU A 36 12.33 1.30 11.07
N GLY A 37 12.94 0.54 10.16
CA GLY A 37 14.39 0.55 9.93
C GLY A 37 14.88 1.71 9.04
N ILE A 38 13.98 2.52 8.48
CA ILE A 38 14.35 3.65 7.61
C ILE A 38 14.64 4.87 8.47
N ASP A 39 15.77 5.54 8.20
CA ASP A 39 16.06 6.86 8.77
C ASP A 39 15.27 7.94 8.02
N TRP A 40 14.08 8.23 8.53
CA TRP A 40 13.17 9.23 7.97
C TRP A 40 13.68 10.67 8.13
N THR A 41 14.74 10.93 8.89
CA THR A 41 15.29 12.30 8.98
C THR A 41 16.07 12.69 7.72
N ARG A 42 16.47 11.70 6.91
CA ARG A 42 17.22 11.96 5.69
C ARG A 42 16.33 12.54 4.59
N PRO A 43 16.81 13.55 3.84
CA PRO A 43 16.05 14.11 2.72
C PRO A 43 15.70 13.12 1.63
N ASP A 44 16.54 12.10 1.40
CA ASP A 44 16.33 11.07 0.37
C ASP A 44 15.20 10.09 0.74
N ALA A 45 15.04 9.74 2.02
CA ALA A 45 13.94 8.92 2.51
C ALA A 45 12.57 9.60 2.34
N GLN A 46 12.54 10.92 2.20
CA GLN A 46 11.33 11.73 2.01
C GLN A 46 11.41 12.65 0.79
N ALA A 47 12.15 12.26 -0.25
CA ALA A 47 12.44 13.15 -1.38
C ALA A 47 11.21 13.51 -2.23
N ARG A 48 10.14 12.72 -2.18
CA ARG A 48 8.94 12.91 -3.00
C ARG A 48 7.72 13.27 -2.15
N ALA A 49 6.71 13.86 -2.80
CA ALA A 49 5.39 14.07 -2.22
C ALA A 49 4.31 13.75 -3.25
N TRP A 50 3.32 12.95 -2.84
CA TRP A 50 2.12 12.72 -3.64
C TRP A 50 1.16 13.89 -3.44
N TYR A 51 0.65 14.50 -4.51
CA TYR A 51 -0.31 15.60 -4.45
C TYR A 51 -1.33 15.48 -5.59
N VAL A 52 -2.42 16.26 -5.54
CA VAL A 52 -3.38 16.34 -6.65
C VAL A 52 -3.13 17.66 -7.39
N SER A 53 -2.94 17.59 -8.71
CA SER A 53 -2.81 18.80 -9.54
C SER A 53 -4.13 19.56 -9.59
N ALA A 54 -4.10 20.87 -9.32
CA ALA A 54 -5.29 21.72 -9.44
C ALA A 54 -5.79 21.83 -10.90
N GLU A 55 -4.89 21.87 -11.87
CA GLU A 55 -5.23 22.02 -13.30
C GLU A 55 -5.79 20.72 -13.88
N LYS A 56 -5.14 19.58 -13.59
CA LYS A 56 -5.46 18.29 -14.22
C LYS A 56 -6.33 17.38 -13.37
N LEU A 57 -6.52 17.70 -12.09
CA LEU A 57 -7.27 16.89 -11.11
C LEU A 57 -6.80 15.44 -11.02
N GLU A 58 -5.50 15.22 -11.27
CA GLU A 58 -4.86 13.90 -11.27
C GLU A 58 -3.79 13.83 -10.16
N PRO A 59 -3.57 12.64 -9.57
CA PRO A 59 -2.43 12.40 -8.70
C PRO A 59 -1.10 12.66 -9.41
N ARG A 60 -0.19 13.32 -8.72
CA ARG A 60 1.17 13.65 -9.16
C ARG A 60 2.16 13.27 -8.07
N LEU A 61 3.39 13.01 -8.48
CA LEU A 61 4.53 12.77 -7.60
C LEU A 61 5.59 13.84 -7.89
N GLY A 62 5.74 14.79 -6.98
CA GLY A 62 6.64 15.94 -7.12
C GLY A 62 7.87 15.82 -6.24
N GLU A 63 8.87 16.65 -6.54
CA GLU A 63 10.11 16.77 -5.78
C GLU A 63 9.88 17.61 -4.51
N ARG A 64 9.82 16.98 -3.33
CA ARG A 64 9.45 17.64 -2.07
C ARG A 64 10.34 18.84 -1.75
N HIS A 65 11.63 18.72 -2.03
CA HIS A 65 12.65 19.71 -1.64
C HIS A 65 12.96 20.73 -2.73
N LEU A 66 12.43 20.53 -3.95
CA LEU A 66 12.66 21.43 -5.10
C LEU A 66 11.39 22.18 -5.50
N GLU A 67 10.22 21.66 -5.15
CA GLU A 67 8.92 22.22 -5.50
C GLU A 67 8.10 22.49 -4.22
N PRO A 68 7.24 23.51 -4.20
CA PRO A 68 6.39 23.83 -3.05
C PRO A 68 5.20 22.86 -2.90
N VAL A 69 5.44 21.57 -3.01
CA VAL A 69 4.40 20.52 -3.02
C VAL A 69 4.10 19.96 -1.63
N ALA A 70 4.99 20.15 -0.65
CA ALA A 70 4.85 19.58 0.70
C ALA A 70 3.52 19.95 1.40
N PRO A 71 3.01 21.20 1.35
CA PRO A 71 1.72 21.54 1.95
C PRO A 71 0.52 20.84 1.30
N TYR A 72 0.66 20.32 0.08
CA TYR A 72 -0.39 19.64 -0.69
C TYR A 72 -0.26 18.11 -0.63
N GLU A 73 0.67 17.60 0.18
CA GLU A 73 0.93 16.18 0.30
C GLU A 73 -0.32 15.42 0.74
N GLN A 74 -0.62 14.35 0.02
CA GLN A 74 -1.65 13.37 0.35
C GLN A 74 -1.11 12.34 1.34
N PRO A 75 -1.96 11.72 2.18
CA PRO A 75 -1.56 10.70 3.17
C PRO A 75 -1.25 9.34 2.53
N LEU A 76 -0.25 9.35 1.64
CA LEU A 76 0.24 8.24 0.82
C LEU A 76 1.68 7.86 1.18
N ALA A 77 2.13 8.21 2.39
CA ALA A 77 3.43 7.83 2.96
C ALA A 77 3.26 6.91 4.20
N PRO A 78 2.55 5.76 4.09
CA PRO A 78 2.16 4.97 5.26
C PRO A 78 3.33 4.39 6.05
N GLY A 79 4.50 4.18 5.42
CA GLY A 79 5.71 3.75 6.13
C GLY A 79 6.23 4.83 7.07
N ARG A 80 6.38 6.07 6.55
CA ARG A 80 6.78 7.24 7.33
C ARG A 80 5.82 7.49 8.48
N ASP A 81 4.53 7.52 8.18
CA ASP A 81 3.51 7.83 9.18
C ASP A 81 3.47 6.74 10.27
N ALA A 82 3.74 5.46 9.92
CA ALA A 82 3.83 4.37 10.90
C ALA A 82 5.06 4.50 11.80
N ALA A 83 6.20 4.91 11.24
CA ALA A 83 7.41 5.17 12.00
C ALA A 83 7.25 6.36 12.95
N ALA A 84 6.58 7.43 12.50
CA ALA A 84 6.25 8.59 13.35
C ALA A 84 5.33 8.18 14.52
N LEU A 85 4.26 7.43 14.24
CA LEU A 85 3.39 6.87 15.29
C LEU A 85 4.19 6.01 16.27
N TYR A 86 5.03 5.10 15.76
CA TYR A 86 5.84 4.22 16.59
C TYR A 86 6.79 5.00 17.52
N ALA A 87 7.43 6.05 17.01
CA ALA A 87 8.31 6.91 17.79
C ALA A 87 7.56 7.67 18.89
N ASP A 88 6.41 8.25 18.56
CA ASP A 88 5.61 9.03 19.52
C ASP A 88 5.02 8.18 20.65
N ILE A 89 4.72 6.91 20.38
CA ILE A 89 4.25 5.99 21.41
C ILE A 89 5.38 5.24 22.10
N ALA A 90 6.65 5.42 21.75
CA ALA A 90 7.75 4.57 22.23
C ALA A 90 7.94 4.60 23.76
N ALA A 91 7.67 5.75 24.39
CA ALA A 91 7.79 5.96 25.83
C ALA A 91 6.46 5.79 26.60
N GLU A 92 5.35 5.54 25.91
CA GLU A 92 4.05 5.30 26.55
C GLU A 92 4.04 3.99 27.34
N ASP A 93 3.26 3.94 28.43
CA ASP A 93 2.99 2.68 29.13
C ASP A 93 2.31 1.69 28.18
N GLY A 94 2.76 0.43 28.19
CA GLY A 94 2.24 -0.62 27.31
C GLY A 94 0.75 -0.92 27.50
N ALA A 95 0.18 -0.66 28.68
CA ALA A 95 -1.24 -0.84 28.99
C ALA A 95 -2.11 0.37 28.59
N THR A 96 -1.50 1.51 28.22
CA THR A 96 -2.22 2.69 27.72
C THR A 96 -3.04 2.30 26.49
N ARG A 97 -4.28 2.79 26.42
CA ARG A 97 -5.20 2.52 25.31
C ARG A 97 -4.96 3.51 24.18
N MET A 98 -5.13 3.06 22.93
CA MET A 98 -4.99 3.94 21.77
C MET A 98 -6.04 5.06 21.73
N ALA A 99 -7.18 4.92 22.41
CA ALA A 99 -8.11 6.01 22.62
C ALA A 99 -7.46 7.20 23.36
N ASP A 100 -6.72 6.92 24.44
CA ASP A 100 -6.05 7.95 25.25
C ASP A 100 -4.91 8.61 24.48
N VAL A 101 -4.14 7.81 23.72
CA VAL A 101 -3.10 8.33 22.82
C VAL A 101 -3.71 9.28 21.79
N LEU A 102 -4.80 8.88 21.11
CA LEU A 102 -5.43 9.71 20.08
C LEU A 102 -6.07 11.01 20.61
N LEU A 103 -6.45 11.06 21.89
CA LEU A 103 -6.89 12.31 22.51
C LEU A 103 -5.75 13.33 22.61
N ARG A 104 -4.52 12.86 22.81
CA ARG A 104 -3.30 13.69 22.88
C ARG A 104 -2.65 13.91 21.52
N ARG A 105 -2.78 12.95 20.60
CA ARG A 105 -2.10 12.86 19.29
C ARG A 105 -3.09 12.53 18.16
N PRO A 106 -4.06 13.40 17.86
CA PRO A 106 -5.09 13.14 16.85
C PRO A 106 -4.52 12.96 15.42
N GLU A 107 -3.33 13.49 15.14
CA GLU A 107 -2.60 13.36 13.87
C GLU A 107 -2.39 11.89 13.45
N HIS A 108 -2.28 10.98 14.42
CA HIS A 108 -2.05 9.55 14.16
C HIS A 108 -3.29 8.76 13.76
N ARG A 109 -4.48 9.39 13.77
CA ARG A 109 -5.76 8.70 13.52
C ARG A 109 -5.78 7.93 12.20
N HIS A 110 -5.24 8.51 11.12
CA HIS A 110 -5.23 7.88 9.81
C HIS A 110 -4.33 6.65 9.78
N ILE A 111 -3.11 6.76 10.30
CA ILE A 111 -2.16 5.65 10.28
C ILE A 111 -2.53 4.55 11.27
N LEU A 112 -3.04 4.88 12.46
CA LEU A 112 -3.52 3.88 13.41
C LEU A 112 -4.60 2.98 12.78
N ARG A 113 -5.58 3.58 12.10
CA ARG A 113 -6.59 2.81 11.35
C ARG A 113 -5.93 1.87 10.33
N ARG A 114 -4.96 2.37 9.57
CA ARG A 114 -4.25 1.60 8.55
C ARG A 114 -3.49 0.41 9.14
N VAL A 115 -2.85 0.59 10.30
CA VAL A 115 -2.14 -0.46 11.04
C VAL A 115 -3.12 -1.53 11.54
N GLN A 116 -4.25 -1.12 12.13
CA GLN A 116 -5.29 -2.04 12.60
C GLN A 116 -5.93 -2.84 11.45
N ILE A 117 -6.13 -2.24 10.28
CA ILE A 117 -6.57 -2.94 9.07
C ILE A 117 -5.51 -3.93 8.60
N ALA A 118 -4.24 -3.52 8.52
CA ALA A 118 -3.13 -4.38 8.10
C ALA A 118 -2.96 -5.61 9.00
N ALA A 119 -3.26 -5.46 10.30
CA ALA A 119 -3.22 -6.56 11.25
C ALA A 119 -4.22 -7.69 10.95
N ARG A 120 -5.32 -7.38 10.25
CA ARG A 120 -6.39 -8.32 9.89
C ARG A 120 -6.24 -8.86 8.47
N TYR A 121 -5.61 -8.08 7.59
CA TYR A 121 -5.57 -8.34 6.15
C TYR A 121 -4.13 -8.24 5.60
N PRO A 122 -3.45 -9.38 5.32
CA PRO A 122 -2.04 -9.42 4.95
C PRO A 122 -1.65 -8.55 3.73
N TYR A 123 -2.59 -8.32 2.81
CA TYR A 123 -2.38 -7.55 1.58
C TYR A 123 -3.00 -6.14 1.60
N ALA A 124 -3.39 -5.62 2.76
CA ALA A 124 -4.06 -4.31 2.85
C ALA A 124 -3.14 -3.09 2.69
N LYS A 125 -1.82 -3.29 2.58
CA LYS A 125 -0.82 -2.23 2.42
C LYS A 125 0.25 -2.60 1.42
N ILE A 126 0.65 -1.62 0.63
CA ILE A 126 1.91 -1.62 -0.09
C ILE A 126 3.03 -1.48 0.96
N ARG A 127 4.05 -2.35 0.87
CA ARG A 127 5.21 -2.39 1.76
C ARG A 127 6.44 -1.83 1.03
N ASP A 128 6.45 -0.53 0.81
CA ASP A 128 7.51 0.18 0.11
C ASP A 128 7.57 1.65 0.57
N ASN A 129 8.73 2.30 0.41
CA ASN A 129 8.87 3.72 0.68
C ASN A 129 8.31 4.55 -0.50
N THR A 130 7.01 4.82 -0.45
CA THR A 130 6.29 5.53 -1.51
C THR A 130 6.66 7.01 -1.67
N VAL A 131 7.55 7.55 -0.82
CA VAL A 131 8.02 8.93 -0.87
C VAL A 131 9.55 9.05 -0.91
N GLY A 132 10.27 7.93 -1.07
CA GLY A 132 11.72 7.89 -1.20
C GLY A 132 12.22 8.40 -2.55
N ALA A 133 13.51 8.75 -2.63
CA ALA A 133 14.15 9.20 -3.87
C ALA A 133 14.20 8.10 -4.95
N ASP A 134 14.24 6.85 -4.52
CA ASP A 134 14.32 5.63 -5.33
C ASP A 134 12.95 5.06 -5.70
N VAL A 135 11.85 5.69 -5.27
CA VAL A 135 10.51 5.19 -5.60
C VAL A 135 10.29 5.20 -7.11
N LEU A 136 9.83 4.06 -7.62
CA LEU A 136 9.47 3.87 -9.02
C LEU A 136 7.94 3.72 -9.13
N PRO A 137 7.19 4.77 -9.54
CA PRO A 137 5.72 4.70 -9.65
C PRO A 137 5.23 3.57 -10.57
N ILE A 138 6.06 3.16 -11.53
CA ILE A 138 5.82 2.00 -12.39
C ILE A 138 5.64 0.69 -11.60
N ASP A 139 6.26 0.52 -10.44
CA ASP A 139 6.12 -0.72 -9.65
C ASP A 139 4.72 -0.82 -9.01
N LEU A 140 4.18 0.30 -8.52
CA LEU A 140 2.78 0.39 -8.10
C LEU A 140 1.82 0.11 -9.26
N LEU A 141 2.12 0.66 -10.44
CA LEU A 141 1.31 0.45 -11.63
C LEU A 141 1.33 -1.03 -12.06
N ARG A 142 2.50 -1.68 -12.06
CA ARG A 142 2.66 -3.10 -12.35
C ARG A 142 1.88 -3.97 -11.38
N ALA A 143 1.99 -3.69 -10.08
CA ALA A 143 1.23 -4.39 -9.05
C ALA A 143 -0.28 -4.28 -9.31
N LYS A 144 -0.78 -3.06 -9.53
CA LYS A 144 -2.20 -2.82 -9.85
C LYS A 144 -2.65 -3.58 -11.11
N LEU A 145 -1.89 -3.47 -12.20
CA LEU A 145 -2.21 -4.09 -13.48
C LEU A 145 -2.18 -5.62 -13.41
N SER A 146 -1.36 -6.21 -12.54
CA SER A 146 -1.33 -7.67 -12.36
C SER A 146 -2.66 -8.23 -11.86
N PHE A 147 -3.41 -7.48 -11.03
CA PHE A 147 -4.75 -7.87 -10.59
C PHE A 147 -5.80 -7.85 -11.71
N PHE A 148 -5.55 -7.09 -12.79
CA PHE A 148 -6.40 -7.05 -13.99
C PHE A 148 -5.99 -8.09 -15.04
N GLY A 149 -5.06 -9.01 -14.72
CA GLY A 149 -4.59 -10.02 -15.65
C GLY A 149 -3.63 -9.49 -16.71
N ALA A 150 -3.00 -8.33 -16.48
CA ALA A 150 -1.92 -7.87 -17.33
C ALA A 150 -0.68 -8.77 -17.19
N CYS A 151 -0.03 -9.08 -18.30
CA CYS A 151 1.17 -9.89 -18.38
C CYS A 151 2.24 -9.20 -19.24
N HIS A 152 3.46 -9.74 -19.22
CA HIS A 152 4.59 -9.27 -20.04
C HIS A 152 4.84 -7.78 -19.88
N PHE A 153 5.17 -7.40 -18.65
CA PHE A 153 5.55 -6.03 -18.30
C PHE A 153 6.90 -5.70 -18.92
N ASP A 154 6.90 -4.75 -19.84
CA ASP A 154 8.06 -4.26 -20.57
C ASP A 154 8.22 -2.76 -20.23
N PRO A 155 9.03 -2.42 -19.20
CA PRO A 155 9.29 -1.06 -18.78
C PRO A 155 10.01 -0.28 -19.87
N ARG A 156 9.57 0.95 -20.08
CA ARG A 156 10.08 1.82 -21.15
C ARG A 156 10.58 3.16 -20.62
N SER A 157 10.14 3.51 -19.41
CA SER A 157 10.74 4.48 -18.50
C SER A 157 10.24 4.20 -17.08
N ASP A 158 10.70 4.97 -16.09
CA ASP A 158 10.23 4.86 -14.68
C ASP A 158 8.75 5.20 -14.49
N ARG A 159 8.08 5.69 -15.55
CA ARG A 159 6.67 6.11 -15.52
C ARG A 159 5.82 5.47 -16.63
N TRP A 160 6.42 4.71 -17.54
CA TRP A 160 5.71 4.10 -18.67
C TRP A 160 6.08 2.62 -18.83
N VAL A 161 5.05 1.77 -18.80
CA VAL A 161 5.17 0.32 -18.97
C VAL A 161 4.25 -0.15 -20.09
N ARG A 162 4.77 -1.00 -20.97
CA ARG A 162 3.97 -1.73 -21.94
C ARG A 162 3.52 -3.05 -21.30
N ILE A 163 2.27 -3.42 -21.55
CA ILE A 163 1.68 -4.67 -21.07
C ILE A 163 0.90 -5.37 -22.19
N ASN A 164 0.65 -6.66 -22.00
CA ASN A 164 -0.35 -7.40 -22.75
C ASN A 164 -1.51 -7.76 -21.82
N MET A 165 -2.74 -7.46 -22.23
CA MET A 165 -3.95 -7.96 -21.55
C MET A 165 -4.51 -9.16 -22.32
N PHE A 166 -5.31 -9.99 -21.63
CA PHE A 166 -6.04 -11.11 -22.24
C PHE A 166 -5.15 -12.12 -22.99
N ARG A 167 -3.89 -12.26 -22.55
CA ARG A 167 -2.99 -13.28 -23.12
C ARG A 167 -3.60 -14.66 -22.85
N ASN A 168 -3.76 -15.46 -23.90
CA ASN A 168 -4.39 -16.78 -23.87
C ASN A 168 -5.88 -16.78 -23.50
N ALA A 169 -6.55 -15.62 -23.51
CA ALA A 169 -7.98 -15.59 -23.25
C ALA A 169 -8.74 -16.35 -24.36
N PRO A 170 -9.74 -17.16 -24.00
CA PRO A 170 -10.61 -17.80 -24.98
C PRO A 170 -11.39 -16.76 -25.78
N PHE A 171 -11.68 -17.08 -27.04
CA PHE A 171 -12.56 -16.28 -27.88
C PHE A 171 -14.00 -16.31 -27.35
N PRO A 172 -14.84 -15.32 -27.71
CA PRO A 172 -16.22 -15.25 -27.23
C PRO A 172 -17.05 -16.53 -27.42
N HIS A 173 -16.83 -17.27 -28.52
CA HIS A 173 -17.54 -18.52 -28.81
C HIS A 173 -17.01 -19.74 -28.04
N GLU A 174 -15.83 -19.62 -27.41
CA GLU A 174 -15.21 -20.64 -26.57
C GLU A 174 -15.59 -20.46 -25.09
N LEU A 175 -15.91 -19.23 -24.68
CA LEU A 175 -16.35 -18.91 -23.31
C LEU A 175 -17.54 -19.76 -22.85
N ALA A 176 -18.52 -19.99 -23.73
CA ALA A 176 -19.71 -20.79 -23.42
C ALA A 176 -19.41 -22.27 -23.20
N LYS A 177 -18.21 -22.73 -23.60
CA LYS A 177 -17.77 -24.13 -23.52
C LYS A 177 -16.71 -24.36 -22.44
N MET A 178 -16.31 -23.30 -21.73
CA MET A 178 -15.29 -23.38 -20.68
C MET A 178 -15.89 -23.15 -19.29
N ASP A 179 -15.66 -24.10 -18.41
CA ASP A 179 -15.94 -23.99 -16.99
C ASP A 179 -14.76 -23.26 -16.31
N PHE A 180 -14.67 -21.93 -16.54
CA PHE A 180 -13.72 -20.98 -15.92
C PHE A 180 -12.26 -21.48 -15.70
N ALA A 181 -11.41 -21.36 -16.72
CA ALA A 181 -10.19 -22.19 -16.87
C ALA A 181 -8.82 -21.55 -16.48
N GLY A 182 -8.75 -20.57 -15.58
CA GLY A 182 -7.44 -20.04 -15.12
C GLY A 182 -6.50 -19.55 -16.24
N TRP A 183 -7.05 -19.21 -17.41
CA TRP A 183 -6.34 -18.99 -18.69
C TRP A 183 -5.27 -17.90 -18.64
N THR A 184 -5.38 -16.99 -17.66
CA THR A 184 -4.41 -15.91 -17.40
C THR A 184 -3.04 -16.44 -16.99
N TYR A 185 -2.97 -17.65 -16.42
CA TYR A 185 -1.73 -18.30 -16.03
C TYR A 185 -1.39 -19.42 -17.01
N PRO A 186 -0.12 -19.57 -17.41
CA PRO A 186 0.29 -20.73 -18.19
C PRO A 186 0.02 -22.00 -17.40
N ALA A 187 -0.42 -23.07 -18.08
CA ALA A 187 -0.52 -24.38 -17.46
C ALA A 187 0.85 -24.78 -16.91
N VAL A 188 0.93 -25.09 -15.62
CA VAL A 188 2.15 -25.66 -15.03
C VAL A 188 2.30 -27.05 -15.64
N GLN A 189 3.42 -27.34 -16.30
CA GLN A 189 3.73 -28.72 -16.69
C GLN A 189 3.83 -29.54 -15.40
N GLU A 190 2.93 -30.52 -15.22
CA GLU A 190 3.13 -31.53 -14.19
C GLU A 190 4.43 -32.26 -14.51
N VAL A 191 5.46 -32.00 -13.72
CA VAL A 191 6.68 -32.81 -13.75
C VAL A 191 6.28 -34.14 -13.12
N THR A 192 6.04 -35.15 -13.95
CA THR A 192 5.83 -36.52 -13.46
C THR A 192 7.11 -36.96 -12.73
N PRO A 193 7.00 -37.50 -11.49
CA PRO A 193 8.15 -37.92 -10.70
C PRO A 193 8.97 -39.04 -11.35
#